data_AF-A0A839Q2N9-F1
#
_entry.id   AF-A0A839Q2N9-F1
#
_cell.length_a   1.000
_cell.length_b   1.000
_cell.length_c   1.000
_cell.angle_alpha   90.00
_cell.angle_beta   90.00
_cell.angle_gamma   90.00
#
_symmetry.space_group_name_H-M   'P 1'
#
loop_
_entity.id
_entity.type
_entity.pdbx_description
1 polymer ?
#
loop_
_entity_poly.entity_id
_entity_poly.type
_entity_poly.pdbx_seq_one_letter_code
_entity_poly.pdbx_strand_id
1 'polypeptide(L)'
;MSDSDANDTVEEPQNGDETPLLDEVAEALAGGRPLDLLGFASALIDAGTRGGGLERIVDSFVDVPVRETTALLAVLSELLDDDTLRRQCRRELDGRNDSLPQWITALDAVDVHAAQRMTHSSAEQEEILLGARLSGGGELTCCVLVDHTLGSAVKDAFLVPAPLASVVDVALQQNTDPETSFGEMSLADARAGIERGIDADSGLEDSDSWPGSRPLVLWLLRHLPSHDTAR
;
A
#
# COMPACT_ATOMS: atom_id res chain seq x y z
N MET A 1 10.55 -53.04 42.03
CA MET A 1 10.73 -53.35 40.60
C MET A 1 9.37 -53.19 39.95
N SER A 2 9.06 -52.17 39.17
CA SER A 2 9.86 -51.05 38.67
C SER A 2 8.89 -49.95 38.26
N ASP A 3 9.38 -48.72 38.32
CA ASP A 3 8.84 -47.51 37.69
C ASP A 3 8.50 -47.71 36.22
N SER A 4 7.51 -46.97 35.73
CA SER A 4 7.57 -46.37 34.38
C SER A 4 6.51 -45.28 34.26
N ASP A 5 6.91 -44.10 34.73
CA ASP A 5 6.80 -42.77 34.12
C ASP A 5 5.60 -42.43 33.21
N ALA A 6 4.96 -41.35 33.65
CA ALA A 6 4.20 -40.41 32.87
C ALA A 6 4.95 -39.97 31.61
N ASN A 7 4.28 -40.01 30.46
CA ASN A 7 4.63 -39.17 29.33
C ASN A 7 3.47 -38.21 29.08
N ASP A 8 3.36 -37.23 29.98
CA ASP A 8 2.61 -36.01 29.75
C ASP A 8 3.40 -35.24 28.70
N THR A 9 3.00 -35.41 27.44
CA THR A 9 3.61 -34.67 26.33
C THR A 9 3.05 -33.27 26.42
N VAL A 10 3.75 -32.42 27.17
CA VAL A 10 3.55 -30.98 27.13
C VAL A 10 3.84 -30.56 25.69
N GLU A 11 2.79 -30.31 24.92
CA GLU A 11 2.90 -29.54 23.68
C GLU A 11 3.43 -28.16 24.07
N GLU A 12 4.73 -27.95 23.84
CA GLU A 12 5.34 -26.63 23.90
C GLU A 12 4.58 -25.71 22.92
N PRO A 13 4.15 -24.52 23.35
CA PRO A 13 3.52 -23.58 22.44
C PRO A 13 4.51 -23.20 21.35
N GLN A 14 4.12 -23.41 20.09
CA GLN A 14 4.88 -23.02 18.91
C GLN A 14 5.02 -21.50 18.86
N ASN A 15 6.07 -20.96 19.48
CA ASN A 15 6.53 -19.59 19.29
C ASN A 15 7.26 -19.47 17.95
N GLY A 16 6.52 -19.60 16.83
CA GLY A 16 7.10 -19.73 15.49
C GLY A 16 6.69 -18.68 14.45
N ASP A 17 5.68 -17.84 14.73
CA ASP A 17 5.09 -16.96 13.70
C ASP A 17 5.58 -15.51 13.70
N GLU A 18 6.42 -15.10 14.67
CA GLU A 18 6.93 -13.71 14.73
C GLU A 18 8.21 -13.48 13.91
N THR A 19 9.03 -14.52 13.73
CA THR A 19 10.30 -14.47 12.98
C THR A 19 10.13 -14.23 11.46
N PRO A 20 9.14 -14.83 10.75
CA PRO A 20 9.01 -14.68 9.30
C PRO A 20 8.80 -13.24 8.85
N LEU A 21 7.98 -12.47 9.60
CA LEU A 21 7.66 -11.10 9.24
C LEU A 21 8.87 -10.18 9.34
N LEU A 22 9.58 -10.23 10.47
CA LEU A 22 10.74 -9.35 10.67
C LEU A 22 11.87 -9.70 9.68
N ASP A 23 12.01 -10.98 9.32
CA ASP A 23 12.95 -11.41 8.27
C ASP A 23 12.59 -10.81 6.90
N GLU A 24 11.31 -10.84 6.50
CA GLU A 24 10.85 -10.21 5.24
C GLU A 24 11.10 -8.70 5.22
N VAL A 25 10.83 -8.01 6.34
CA VAL A 25 11.10 -6.58 6.47
C VAL A 25 12.60 -6.30 6.39
N ALA A 26 13.42 -7.11 7.07
CA ALA A 26 14.87 -6.99 7.02
C ALA A 26 15.40 -7.16 5.59
N GLU A 27 14.87 -8.13 4.83
CA GLU A 27 15.21 -8.34 3.42
C GLU A 27 14.76 -7.18 2.52
N ALA A 28 13.57 -6.60 2.75
CA ALA A 28 13.10 -5.43 2.00
C ALA A 28 13.99 -4.21 2.26
N LEU A 29 14.40 -4.00 3.52
CA LEU A 29 15.33 -2.94 3.92
C LEU A 29 16.73 -3.15 3.33
N ALA A 30 17.25 -4.38 3.37
CA ALA A 30 18.58 -4.70 2.84
C ALA A 30 18.63 -4.63 1.31
N GLY A 31 17.58 -5.10 0.64
CA GLY A 31 17.48 -5.10 -0.82
C GLY A 31 17.12 -3.74 -1.41
N GLY A 32 16.74 -2.76 -0.58
CA GLY A 32 16.27 -1.46 -1.06
C GLY A 32 15.03 -1.61 -1.95
N ARG A 33 14.03 -2.37 -1.48
CA ARG A 33 12.78 -2.67 -2.18
C ARG A 33 11.62 -1.93 -1.50
N PRO A 34 11.40 -0.62 -1.78
CA PRO A 34 10.34 0.14 -1.12
C PRO A 34 8.96 -0.46 -1.27
N LEU A 35 8.67 -1.00 -2.46
CA LEU A 35 7.35 -1.52 -2.78
C LEU A 35 6.98 -2.75 -1.94
N ASP A 36 7.93 -3.62 -1.64
CA ASP A 36 7.69 -4.83 -0.84
C ASP A 36 7.23 -4.43 0.58
N LEU A 37 7.93 -3.48 1.21
CA LEU A 37 7.56 -2.99 2.55
C LEU A 37 6.25 -2.19 2.54
N LEU A 38 6.07 -1.32 1.55
CA LEU A 38 4.85 -0.51 1.39
C LEU A 38 3.62 -1.40 1.17
N GLY A 39 3.74 -2.39 0.28
CA GLY A 39 2.69 -3.37 -0.01
C GLY A 39 2.32 -4.21 1.22
N PHE A 40 3.33 -4.70 1.94
CA PHE A 40 3.13 -5.42 3.19
C PHE A 40 2.37 -4.57 4.22
N ALA A 41 2.84 -3.35 4.48
CA ALA A 41 2.20 -2.45 5.45
C ALA A 41 0.75 -2.11 5.06
N SER A 42 0.48 -1.96 3.76
CA SER A 42 -0.88 -1.74 3.23
C SER A 42 -1.81 -2.91 3.54
N ALA A 43 -1.39 -4.13 3.21
CA ALA A 43 -2.18 -5.33 3.46
C ALA A 43 -2.42 -5.54 4.97
N LEU A 44 -1.41 -5.24 5.80
CA LEU A 44 -1.53 -5.29 7.26
C LEU A 44 -2.57 -4.28 7.78
N ILE A 45 -2.59 -3.05 7.26
CA ILE A 45 -3.58 -2.03 7.63
C ILE A 45 -4.99 -2.47 7.23
N ASP A 46 -5.18 -3.00 6.01
CA ASP A 46 -6.48 -3.47 5.54
C ASP A 46 -7.00 -4.62 6.41
N ALA A 47 -6.19 -5.67 6.59
CA ALA A 47 -6.54 -6.82 7.41
C ALA A 47 -6.82 -6.42 8.87
N GLY A 48 -5.98 -5.56 9.44
CA GLY A 48 -6.13 -5.04 10.80
C GLY A 48 -7.41 -4.22 10.98
N THR A 49 -7.75 -3.39 9.99
CA THR A 49 -8.99 -2.59 9.99
C THR A 49 -10.23 -3.48 9.92
N ARG A 50 -10.27 -4.44 9.00
CA ARG A 50 -11.41 -5.35 8.82
C ARG A 50 -11.59 -6.30 10.00
N GLY A 51 -10.49 -6.75 10.58
CA GLY A 51 -10.48 -7.63 11.76
C GLY A 51 -10.67 -6.90 13.10
N GLY A 52 -10.70 -5.56 13.12
CA GLY A 52 -10.76 -4.76 14.36
C GLY A 52 -9.54 -4.95 15.28
N GLY A 53 -8.39 -5.29 14.71
CA GLY A 53 -7.16 -5.63 15.43
C GLY A 53 -5.98 -4.69 15.17
N LEU A 54 -6.19 -3.61 14.41
CA LEU A 54 -5.11 -2.71 13.98
C LEU A 54 -4.34 -2.08 15.15
N GLU A 55 -5.05 -1.67 16.22
CA GLU A 55 -4.41 -1.12 17.43
C GLU A 55 -3.45 -2.13 18.07
N ARG A 56 -3.88 -3.40 18.18
CA ARG A 56 -3.03 -4.49 18.72
C ARG A 56 -1.79 -4.75 17.86
N ILE A 57 -1.90 -4.61 16.54
CA ILE A 57 -0.77 -4.74 15.61
C ILE A 57 0.23 -3.61 15.83
N VAL A 58 -0.25 -2.37 16.00
CA VAL A 58 0.62 -1.23 16.30
C VAL A 58 1.29 -1.44 17.67
N ASP A 59 0.55 -1.87 18.69
CA ASP A 59 1.07 -2.13 20.03
C ASP A 59 2.17 -3.20 20.00
N SER A 60 2.01 -4.29 19.24
CA SER A 60 3.04 -5.33 19.16
C SER A 60 4.35 -4.83 18.52
N PHE A 61 4.27 -3.90 17.56
CA PHE A 61 5.47 -3.27 16.99
C PHE A 61 6.11 -2.27 17.95
N VAL A 62 5.32 -1.61 18.80
CA VAL A 62 5.81 -0.73 19.88
C VAL A 62 6.61 -1.55 20.90
N ASP A 63 6.11 -2.73 21.28
CA ASP A 63 6.72 -3.59 22.32
C ASP A 63 8.09 -4.19 21.92
N VAL A 64 8.39 -4.26 20.62
CA VAL A 64 9.64 -4.84 20.10
C VAL A 64 10.48 -3.75 19.41
N PRO A 65 11.36 -3.02 20.10
CA PRO A 65 12.10 -1.90 19.53
C PRO A 65 13.33 -2.37 18.74
N VAL A 66 13.10 -2.89 17.53
CA VAL A 66 14.12 -3.27 16.55
C VAL A 66 13.97 -2.44 15.28
N ARG A 67 14.99 -2.43 14.43
CA ARG A 67 15.03 -1.62 13.21
C ARG A 67 13.84 -1.91 12.27
N GLU A 68 13.42 -3.16 12.19
CA GLU A 68 12.35 -3.65 11.35
C GLU A 68 10.98 -3.09 11.79
N THR A 69 10.67 -3.15 13.09
CA THR A 69 9.43 -2.56 13.62
C THR A 69 9.49 -1.03 13.60
N THR A 70 10.68 -0.44 13.73
CA THR A 70 10.88 1.01 13.52
C THR A 70 10.56 1.41 12.08
N ALA A 71 10.99 0.62 11.09
CA ALA A 71 10.63 0.85 9.69
C ALA A 71 9.12 0.69 9.46
N LEU A 72 8.50 -0.35 10.02
CA LEU A 72 7.05 -0.57 9.93
C LEU A 72 6.26 0.59 10.55
N LEU A 73 6.60 1.03 11.77
CA LEU A 73 5.95 2.16 12.43
C LEU A 73 6.10 3.46 11.62
N ALA A 74 7.25 3.69 10.98
CA ALA A 74 7.45 4.84 10.11
C ALA A 74 6.52 4.80 8.89
N VAL A 75 6.41 3.66 8.20
CA VAL A 75 5.49 3.48 7.08
C VAL A 75 4.03 3.59 7.53
N LEU A 76 3.64 2.91 8.61
CA LEU A 76 2.29 2.97 9.18
C LEU A 76 1.90 4.41 9.54
N SER A 77 2.83 5.18 10.14
CA SER A 77 2.57 6.57 10.49
C SER A 77 2.19 7.45 9.31
N GLU A 78 2.54 7.04 8.09
CA GLU A 78 2.20 7.73 6.85
C GLU A 78 1.03 7.12 6.09
N LEU A 79 0.82 5.81 6.13
CA LEU A 79 -0.28 5.14 5.40
C LEU A 79 -1.61 5.18 6.15
N LEU A 80 -1.59 5.08 7.48
CA LEU A 80 -2.79 5.05 8.33
C LEU A 80 -3.68 6.27 8.11
N ASP A 81 -5.01 6.06 8.17
CA ASP A 81 -6.01 7.13 8.17
C ASP A 81 -6.40 7.56 9.60
N ASP A 82 -6.23 6.68 10.59
CA ASP A 82 -6.52 6.97 11.99
C ASP A 82 -5.46 7.89 12.62
N ASP A 83 -5.82 9.15 12.86
CA ASP A 83 -4.97 10.17 13.48
C ASP A 83 -4.40 9.78 14.85
N THR A 84 -5.12 8.97 15.62
CA THR A 84 -4.67 8.49 16.94
C THR A 84 -3.55 7.48 16.79
N LEU A 85 -3.74 6.47 15.94
CA LEU A 85 -2.70 5.48 15.66
C LEU A 85 -1.48 6.11 14.94
N ARG A 86 -1.69 7.06 14.02
CA ARG A 86 -0.60 7.85 13.40
C ARG A 86 0.24 8.55 14.46
N ARG A 87 -0.41 9.25 15.41
CA ARG A 87 0.29 9.96 16.50
C ARG A 87 1.00 9.01 17.45
N GLN A 88 0.44 7.83 17.71
CA GLN A 88 1.09 6.79 18.51
C GLN A 88 2.38 6.31 17.83
N CYS A 89 2.32 5.98 16.55
CA CYS A 89 3.50 5.57 15.77
C CYS A 89 4.59 6.67 15.81
N ARG A 90 4.22 7.93 15.54
CA ARG A 90 5.17 9.06 15.56
C ARG A 90 5.82 9.28 16.93
N ARG A 91 5.04 9.21 18.00
CA ARG A 91 5.58 9.35 19.37
C ARG A 91 6.58 8.25 19.70
N GLU A 92 6.30 7.02 19.29
CA GLU A 92 7.23 5.91 19.49
C GLU A 92 8.51 6.13 18.68
N LEU A 93 8.39 6.55 17.42
CA LEU A 93 9.54 6.84 16.56
C LEU A 93 10.46 7.93 17.15
N ASP A 94 9.91 8.96 17.81
CA ASP A 94 10.71 9.99 18.49
C ASP A 94 11.62 9.43 19.60
N GLY A 95 11.28 8.25 20.15
CA GLY A 95 12.06 7.54 21.16
C GLY A 95 13.09 6.56 20.60
N ARG A 96 13.05 6.27 19.29
CA ARG A 96 13.92 5.27 18.65
C ARG A 96 15.09 5.92 17.92
N ASN A 97 16.23 5.24 17.93
CA ASN A 97 17.48 5.74 17.34
C ASN A 97 17.94 4.94 16.11
N ASP A 98 17.05 4.13 15.51
CA ASP A 98 17.39 3.32 14.35
C ASP A 98 17.61 4.18 13.10
N SER A 99 18.65 3.85 12.32
CA SER A 99 18.88 4.50 11.02
C SER A 99 18.01 3.86 9.94
N LEU A 100 17.07 4.64 9.41
CA LEU A 100 16.20 4.24 8.31
C LEU A 100 16.65 4.85 6.98
N PRO A 101 16.39 4.17 5.83
CA PRO A 101 16.59 4.75 4.52
C PRO A 101 15.81 6.05 4.31
N GLN A 102 16.36 6.98 3.51
CA GLN A 102 15.74 8.28 3.23
C GLN A 102 14.32 8.16 2.67
N TRP A 103 14.07 7.15 1.83
CA TRP A 103 12.76 6.94 1.23
C TRP A 103 11.68 6.62 2.26
N ILE A 104 12.04 6.07 3.43
CA ILE A 104 11.11 5.84 4.56
C ILE A 104 10.90 7.12 5.36
N THR A 105 12.00 7.81 5.72
CA THR A 105 11.94 8.99 6.60
C THR A 105 11.31 10.22 5.95
N ALA A 106 11.14 10.20 4.63
CA ALA A 106 10.57 11.30 3.84
C ALA A 106 9.45 10.80 2.91
N LEU A 107 8.61 9.88 3.42
CA LEU A 107 7.40 9.37 2.75
C LEU A 107 6.30 10.44 2.63
N ASP A 108 6.33 11.46 3.47
CA ASP A 108 5.47 12.65 3.39
C ASP A 108 5.85 13.57 2.22
N ALA A 109 7.02 13.37 1.62
CA ALA A 109 7.54 14.13 0.49
C ALA A 109 7.51 13.35 -0.84
N VAL A 110 6.65 12.33 -0.96
CA VAL A 110 6.43 11.64 -2.24
C VAL A 110 5.90 12.61 -3.30
N ASP A 111 6.49 12.55 -4.48
CA ASP A 111 6.13 13.41 -5.61
C ASP A 111 5.28 12.64 -6.61
N VAL A 112 3.95 12.82 -6.55
CA VAL A 112 3.03 12.32 -7.58
C VAL A 112 2.96 13.35 -8.70
N HIS A 113 3.61 13.04 -9.82
CA HIS A 113 3.97 14.04 -10.82
C HIS A 113 3.21 13.92 -12.14
N ALA A 114 2.55 12.78 -12.39
CA ALA A 114 1.81 12.56 -13.64
C ALA A 114 0.67 11.58 -13.43
N ALA A 115 -0.39 11.76 -14.22
CA ALA A 115 -1.46 10.77 -14.35
C ALA A 115 -1.74 10.49 -15.83
N GLN A 116 -2.02 9.22 -16.12
CA GLN A 116 -2.55 8.79 -17.40
C GLN A 116 -3.82 7.98 -17.19
N ARG A 117 -4.71 8.04 -18.17
CA ARG A 117 -5.88 7.19 -18.25
C ARG A 117 -5.73 6.25 -19.44
N MET A 118 -5.88 4.97 -19.17
CA MET A 118 -6.04 3.93 -20.18
C MET A 118 -7.53 3.58 -20.26
N THR A 119 -8.09 3.62 -21.46
CA THR A 119 -9.49 3.25 -21.73
C THR A 119 -9.51 2.01 -22.61
N HIS A 120 -10.37 1.05 -22.29
CA HIS A 120 -10.57 -0.16 -23.09
C HIS A 120 -11.72 0.01 -24.09
N SER A 121 -11.78 -0.86 -25.11
CA SER A 121 -12.79 -0.90 -26.19
C SER A 121 -14.24 -0.74 -25.72
N SER A 122 -14.59 -1.31 -24.57
CA SER A 122 -15.97 -1.26 -24.08
C SER A 122 -16.34 0.03 -23.34
N ALA A 123 -15.42 0.95 -23.02
CA ALA A 123 -15.65 2.09 -22.11
C ALA A 123 -16.29 1.73 -20.75
N GLU A 124 -16.43 0.44 -20.46
CA GLU A 124 -16.98 -0.11 -19.23
C GLU A 124 -15.90 -0.19 -18.14
N GLN A 125 -14.63 -0.16 -18.53
CA GLN A 125 -13.48 -0.15 -17.63
C GLN A 125 -12.48 0.90 -18.06
N GLU A 126 -11.91 1.60 -17.08
CA GLU A 126 -10.76 2.46 -17.26
C GLU A 126 -9.69 2.13 -16.21
N GLU A 127 -8.44 2.32 -16.58
CA GLU A 127 -7.31 2.22 -15.66
C GLU A 127 -6.68 3.60 -15.51
N ILE A 128 -6.58 4.07 -14.27
CA ILE A 128 -5.93 5.33 -13.91
C ILE A 128 -4.53 5.00 -13.40
N LEU A 129 -3.52 5.50 -14.09
CA LEU A 129 -2.10 5.30 -13.80
C LEU A 129 -1.52 6.56 -13.17
N LEU A 130 -0.94 6.46 -11.97
CA LEU A 130 -0.26 7.56 -11.27
C LEU A 130 1.24 7.32 -11.21
N GLY A 131 2.03 8.23 -11.76
CA GLY A 131 3.49 8.23 -11.62
C GLY A 131 3.90 8.93 -10.32
N ALA A 132 4.65 8.24 -9.48
CA ALA A 132 5.14 8.73 -8.19
C ALA A 132 6.65 8.55 -8.05
N ARG A 133 7.29 9.45 -7.33
CA ARG A 133 8.72 9.38 -7.00
C ARG A 133 8.93 9.50 -5.49
N LEU A 134 9.63 8.52 -4.93
CA LEU A 134 10.06 8.53 -3.53
C LEU A 134 11.32 9.39 -3.35
N SER A 135 11.45 9.95 -2.15
CA SER A 135 12.71 10.56 -1.69
C SER A 135 13.86 9.58 -1.81
N GLY A 136 14.96 9.97 -2.46
CA GLY A 136 16.08 9.07 -2.78
C GLY A 136 16.01 8.43 -4.18
N GLY A 137 14.96 8.72 -4.96
CA GLY A 137 14.93 8.52 -6.41
C GLY A 137 14.23 7.27 -6.93
N GLY A 138 13.63 6.46 -6.05
CA GLY A 138 12.81 5.32 -6.48
C GLY A 138 11.52 5.79 -7.17
N GLU A 139 11.22 5.26 -8.35
CA GLU A 139 9.97 5.55 -9.07
C GLU A 139 8.99 4.39 -8.97
N LEU A 140 7.71 4.76 -8.81
CA LEU A 140 6.58 3.84 -8.68
C LEU A 140 5.48 4.29 -9.63
N THR A 141 4.73 3.34 -10.17
CA THR A 141 3.46 3.61 -10.85
C THR A 141 2.34 2.92 -10.11
N CYS A 142 1.33 3.67 -9.68
CA CYS A 142 0.11 3.09 -9.13
C CYS A 142 -0.91 2.91 -10.25
N CYS A 143 -1.42 1.70 -10.39
CA CYS A 143 -2.43 1.31 -11.35
C CYS A 143 -3.75 1.09 -10.62
N VAL A 144 -4.80 1.80 -11.01
CA VAL A 144 -6.13 1.68 -10.40
C VAL A 144 -7.15 1.36 -11.48
N LEU A 145 -7.73 0.17 -11.41
CA LEU A 145 -8.79 -0.28 -12.32
C LEU A 145 -10.15 0.13 -11.76
N VAL A 146 -10.90 0.91 -12.54
CA VAL A 146 -12.27 1.34 -12.24
C VAL A 146 -13.23 0.64 -13.19
N ASP A 147 -14.25 0.01 -12.64
CA ASP A 147 -15.30 -0.68 -13.39
C ASP A 147 -16.61 0.13 -13.34
N HIS A 148 -17.03 0.64 -14.49
CA HIS A 148 -18.21 1.48 -14.65
C HIS A 148 -19.52 0.70 -14.80
N THR A 149 -19.49 -0.64 -14.87
CA THR A 149 -20.71 -1.45 -15.04
C THR A 149 -21.62 -1.40 -13.81
N LEU A 150 -21.02 -1.27 -12.63
CA LEU A 150 -21.70 -1.23 -11.33
C LEU A 150 -21.12 -0.10 -10.47
N GLY A 151 -21.65 1.11 -10.64
CA GLY A 151 -21.36 2.22 -9.74
C GLY A 151 -20.03 2.94 -9.94
N SER A 152 -19.22 2.57 -10.96
CA SER A 152 -17.87 3.14 -11.18
C SER A 152 -16.93 2.90 -10.00
N ALA A 153 -16.90 1.66 -9.50
CA ALA A 153 -16.12 1.31 -8.33
C ALA A 153 -14.70 0.86 -8.67
N VAL A 154 -13.77 1.05 -7.73
CA VAL A 154 -12.43 0.45 -7.82
C VAL A 154 -12.57 -1.06 -7.71
N LYS A 155 -12.06 -1.75 -8.72
CA LYS A 155 -12.08 -3.21 -8.83
C LYS A 155 -10.75 -3.84 -8.47
N ASP A 156 -9.65 -3.16 -8.79
CA ASP A 156 -8.31 -3.62 -8.52
C ASP A 156 -7.36 -2.42 -8.37
N ALA A 157 -6.31 -2.55 -7.56
CA ALA A 157 -5.25 -1.55 -7.53
C ALA A 157 -3.92 -2.13 -7.05
N PHE A 158 -2.86 -1.87 -7.79
CA PHE A 158 -1.52 -2.33 -7.45
C PHE A 158 -0.48 -1.27 -7.81
N LEU A 159 0.75 -1.45 -7.32
CA LEU A 159 1.87 -0.59 -7.65
C LEU A 159 2.93 -1.40 -8.40
N VAL A 160 3.62 -0.74 -9.33
CA VAL A 160 4.73 -1.30 -10.10
C VAL A 160 5.99 -0.51 -9.78
N PRO A 161 7.15 -1.15 -9.52
CA PRO A 161 8.40 -0.47 -9.23
C PRO A 161 9.08 0.02 -10.51
N ALA A 162 8.35 0.79 -11.31
CA ALA A 162 8.79 1.32 -12.59
C ALA A 162 8.22 2.74 -12.83
N PRO A 163 8.92 3.57 -13.62
CA PRO A 163 8.41 4.87 -14.04
C PRO A 163 7.16 4.72 -14.90
N LEU A 164 6.24 5.69 -14.80
CA LEU A 164 4.97 5.69 -15.54
C LEU A 164 5.17 5.50 -17.05
N ALA A 165 6.16 6.18 -17.62
CA ALA A 165 6.49 6.06 -19.04
C ALA A 165 6.81 4.61 -19.43
N SER A 166 7.61 3.90 -18.62
CA SER A 166 7.95 2.50 -18.88
C SER A 166 6.74 1.57 -18.77
N VAL A 167 5.84 1.82 -17.80
CA VAL A 167 4.61 1.03 -17.64
C VAL A 167 3.69 1.21 -18.86
N VAL A 168 3.52 2.46 -19.30
CA VAL A 168 2.72 2.79 -20.48
C VAL A 168 3.34 2.20 -21.75
N ASP A 169 4.66 2.30 -21.91
CA ASP A 169 5.36 1.71 -23.06
C ASP A 169 5.17 0.20 -23.13
N VAL A 170 5.27 -0.50 -22.00
CA VAL A 170 5.00 -1.95 -21.92
C VAL A 170 3.54 -2.24 -22.25
N ALA A 171 2.60 -1.48 -21.69
CA ALA A 171 1.17 -1.66 -21.96
C ALA A 171 0.85 -1.47 -23.45
N LEU A 172 1.41 -0.45 -24.10
CA LEU A 172 1.29 -0.21 -25.54
C LEU A 172 1.88 -1.35 -26.38
N GLN A 173 3.03 -1.90 -26.00
CA GLN A 173 3.66 -3.01 -26.73
C GLN A 173 2.88 -4.32 -26.62
N GLN A 174 2.24 -4.57 -25.47
CA GLN A 174 1.43 -5.76 -25.23
C GLN A 174 -0.02 -5.59 -25.70
N ASN A 175 -0.44 -4.36 -26.03
CA ASN A 175 -1.81 -4.09 -26.43
C ASN A 175 -2.13 -4.72 -27.79
N THR A 176 -3.06 -5.67 -27.79
CA THR A 176 -3.61 -6.29 -29.00
C THR A 176 -4.92 -5.66 -29.46
N ASP A 177 -5.52 -4.78 -28.65
CA ASP A 177 -6.80 -4.13 -28.92
C ASP A 177 -6.58 -2.72 -29.53
N PRO A 178 -6.92 -2.48 -30.81
CA PRO A 178 -6.73 -1.19 -31.44
C PRO A 178 -7.60 -0.06 -30.86
N GLU A 179 -8.63 -0.39 -30.08
CA GLU A 179 -9.51 0.60 -29.46
C GLU A 179 -9.03 1.01 -28.05
N THR A 180 -8.04 0.31 -27.49
CA THR A 180 -7.38 0.77 -26.27
C THR A 180 -6.62 2.05 -26.52
N SER A 181 -6.91 3.08 -25.71
CA SER A 181 -6.27 4.39 -25.85
C SER A 181 -5.72 4.89 -24.53
N PHE A 182 -4.59 5.60 -24.61
CA PHE A 182 -3.91 6.24 -23.49
C PHE A 182 -4.02 7.75 -23.66
N GLY A 183 -4.43 8.44 -22.60
CA GLY A 183 -4.52 9.89 -22.58
C GLY A 183 -3.95 10.45 -21.28
N GLU A 184 -3.27 11.58 -21.39
CA GLU A 184 -2.91 12.36 -20.20
C GLU A 184 -4.16 12.74 -19.41
N MET A 185 -4.06 12.67 -18.08
CA MET A 185 -5.11 13.03 -17.15
C MET A 185 -4.56 14.05 -16.16
N SER A 186 -5.36 15.04 -15.79
CA SER A 186 -4.93 15.96 -14.73
C SER A 186 -4.87 15.22 -13.39
N LEU A 187 -3.93 15.57 -12.52
CA LEU A 187 -3.84 14.96 -11.19
C LEU A 187 -5.13 15.21 -10.37
N ALA A 188 -5.80 16.35 -10.56
CA ALA A 188 -7.06 16.63 -9.87
C ALA A 188 -8.19 15.69 -10.34
N ASP A 189 -8.31 15.48 -11.66
CA ASP A 189 -9.30 14.54 -12.20
C ASP A 189 -8.99 13.11 -11.75
N ALA A 190 -7.72 12.71 -11.75
CA ALA A 190 -7.31 11.38 -11.33
C ALA A 190 -7.67 11.15 -9.85
N ARG A 191 -7.39 12.14 -8.99
CA ARG A 191 -7.79 12.11 -7.59
C ARG A 191 -9.31 11.95 -7.44
N ALA A 192 -10.08 12.80 -8.09
CA ALA A 192 -11.54 12.76 -8.00
C ALA A 192 -12.14 11.47 -8.58
N GLY A 193 -11.57 10.93 -9.64
CA GLY A 193 -11.97 9.64 -10.23
C GLY A 193 -11.77 8.49 -9.25
N ILE A 194 -10.57 8.39 -8.68
CA ILE A 194 -10.22 7.32 -7.75
C ILE A 194 -11.01 7.45 -6.44
N GLU A 195 -11.12 8.65 -5.84
CA GLU A 195 -11.91 8.87 -4.61
C GLU A 195 -13.37 8.43 -4.80
N ARG A 196 -14.00 8.81 -5.91
CA ARG A 196 -15.36 8.36 -6.24
C ARG A 196 -15.47 6.85 -6.36
N GLY A 197 -14.49 6.21 -6.98
CA GLY A 197 -14.50 4.75 -7.14
C GLY A 197 -14.25 4.00 -5.84
N ILE A 198 -13.50 4.58 -4.90
CA ILE A 198 -13.30 4.03 -3.56
C ILE A 198 -14.58 4.13 -2.72
N ASP A 199 -15.34 5.22 -2.88
CA ASP A 199 -16.59 5.46 -2.15
C ASP A 199 -17.79 4.70 -2.73
N ALA A 200 -17.67 4.20 -3.96
CA ALA A 200 -18.72 3.43 -4.61
C ALA A 200 -18.83 2.02 -4.01
N ASP A 201 -20.06 1.61 -3.69
CA ASP A 201 -20.35 0.22 -3.34
C ASP A 201 -20.28 -0.63 -4.62
N SER A 202 -19.23 -1.44 -4.72
CA SER A 202 -19.01 -2.27 -5.91
C SER A 202 -19.92 -3.50 -5.91
N GLY A 203 -20.29 -4.03 -4.74
CA GLY A 203 -20.82 -5.39 -4.60
C GLY A 203 -19.94 -6.48 -5.26
N LEU A 204 -18.71 -6.14 -5.64
CA LEU A 204 -17.74 -7.02 -6.30
C LEU A 204 -16.96 -7.80 -5.24
N GLU A 205 -16.49 -8.98 -5.64
CA GLU A 205 -15.54 -9.76 -4.83
C GLU A 205 -14.19 -9.03 -4.76
N ASP A 206 -13.51 -9.19 -3.63
CA ASP A 206 -12.13 -8.71 -3.44
C ASP A 206 -11.22 -9.32 -4.52
N SER A 207 -10.35 -8.51 -5.11
CA SER A 207 -9.30 -9.00 -6.01
C SER A 207 -8.08 -9.46 -5.20
N ASP A 208 -7.08 -9.99 -5.89
CA ASP A 208 -5.80 -10.35 -5.25
C ASP A 208 -5.10 -9.15 -4.59
N SER A 209 -5.38 -7.92 -5.05
CA SER A 209 -4.70 -6.71 -4.57
C SER A 209 -5.63 -5.66 -3.96
N TRP A 210 -6.95 -5.79 -4.12
CA TRP A 210 -7.95 -4.88 -3.59
C TRP A 210 -8.91 -5.62 -2.64
N PRO A 211 -9.15 -5.13 -1.41
CA PRO A 211 -8.78 -3.82 -0.88
C PRO A 211 -7.39 -3.72 -0.22
N GLY A 212 -6.53 -4.74 -0.31
CA GLY A 212 -5.20 -4.75 0.35
C GLY A 212 -4.31 -3.54 0.02
N SER A 213 -4.35 -3.02 -1.20
CA SER A 213 -3.62 -1.81 -1.63
C SER A 213 -4.31 -0.49 -1.29
N ARG A 214 -5.53 -0.51 -0.74
CA ARG A 214 -6.33 0.70 -0.48
C ARG A 214 -5.59 1.73 0.38
N PRO A 215 -4.91 1.37 1.48
CA PRO A 215 -4.09 2.32 2.24
C PRO A 215 -3.00 3.03 1.41
N LEU A 216 -2.34 2.33 0.48
CA LEU A 216 -1.35 2.94 -0.42
C LEU A 216 -1.98 3.91 -1.41
N VAL A 217 -3.10 3.52 -2.00
CA VAL A 217 -3.84 4.39 -2.92
C VAL A 217 -4.24 5.67 -2.19
N LEU A 218 -4.88 5.55 -1.01
CA LEU A 218 -5.26 6.71 -0.19
C LEU A 218 -4.06 7.58 0.20
N TRP A 219 -2.92 6.98 0.52
CA TRP A 219 -1.69 7.73 0.78
C TRP A 219 -1.24 8.55 -0.42
N LEU A 220 -1.21 7.98 -1.63
CA LEU A 220 -0.87 8.74 -2.83
C LEU A 220 -1.87 9.88 -3.07
N LEU A 221 -3.17 9.61 -2.95
CA LEU A 221 -4.23 10.61 -3.15
C LEU A 221 -4.11 11.85 -2.26
N ARG A 222 -3.57 11.70 -1.04
CA ARG A 222 -3.31 12.84 -0.14
C ARG A 222 -2.31 13.86 -0.72
N HIS A 223 -1.46 13.43 -1.66
CA HIS A 223 -0.45 14.27 -2.32
C HIS A 223 -0.92 14.86 -3.65
N LEU A 224 -2.08 14.45 -4.16
CA LEU A 224 -2.65 15.04 -5.38
C LEU A 224 -3.43 16.31 -5.04
N PRO A 225 -3.44 17.33 -5.92
CA PRO A 225 -4.29 18.49 -5.73
C PRO A 225 -5.76 18.06 -5.73
N SER A 226 -6.55 18.61 -4.81
CA SER A 226 -8.00 18.62 -4.97
C SER A 226 -8.36 19.50 -6.17
N HIS A 227 -9.50 19.24 -6.82
CA HIS A 227 -10.10 20.27 -7.66
C HIS A 227 -10.31 21.49 -6.78
N ASP A 228 -9.52 22.53 -7.00
CA ASP A 228 -9.75 23.80 -6.35
C ASP A 228 -11.14 24.25 -6.83
N THR A 229 -12.12 24.27 -5.93
CA THR A 229 -13.44 24.80 -6.22
C THR A 229 -13.24 26.30 -6.43
N ALA A 230 -12.92 26.69 -7.66
CA ALA A 230 -12.85 28.09 -8.05
C ALA A 230 -14.15 28.76 -7.58
N ARG A 231 -14.00 29.62 -6.58
CA ARG A 231 -15.06 30.41 -5.98
C ARG A 231 -15.35 31.64 -6.82
#